data_AF-E3DNU7-F1
#
_entry.id   AF-E3DNU7-F1
#
_cell.length_a   1.000
_cell.length_b   1.000
_cell.length_c   1.000
_cell.angle_alpha   90.00
_cell.angle_beta   90.00
_cell.angle_gamma   90.00
#
_symmetry.space_group_name_H-M   'P 1'
#
loop_
_entity.id
_entity.type
_entity.pdbx_description
1 polymer ?
#
loop_
_entity_poly.entity_id
_entity_poly.type
_entity_poly.pdbx_seq_one_letter_code
_entity_poly.pdbx_strand_id
1 'polypeptide(L)' 'MDPVLAGILEAIDEEIAAQKKYQKLKSQTDDEMAQALFDQLIKDEKGHERLLRSRYEALKDHFEEKNNA' A
#
# COMPACT_ATOMS: atom_id res chain seq x y z
N MET A 1 -18.26 -8.59 4.03
CA MET A 1 -17.00 -8.52 3.27
C MET A 1 -16.15 -9.69 3.68
N ASP A 2 -15.54 -10.41 2.73
CA ASP A 2 -14.67 -11.55 3.06
C ASP A 2 -13.48 -11.07 3.93
N PRO A 3 -13.13 -11.78 5.03
CA PRO A 3 -12.04 -11.37 5.92
C PRO A 3 -10.69 -11.18 5.21
N VAL A 4 -10.42 -11.95 4.15
CA VAL A 4 -9.20 -11.82 3.35
C VAL A 4 -9.21 -10.50 2.59
N LEU A 5 -10.32 -10.14 1.96
CA LEU A 5 -10.47 -8.86 1.27
C LEU A 5 -10.38 -7.68 2.26
N ALA A 6 -10.94 -7.81 3.46
CA ALA A 6 -10.84 -6.80 4.52
C ALA A 6 -9.38 -6.60 4.96
N GLY A 7 -8.61 -7.67 5.17
CA GLY A 7 -7.20 -7.58 5.52
C GLY A 7 -6.34 -6.94 4.41
N ILE A 8 -6.68 -7.16 3.14
CA ILE A 8 -5.97 -6.48 2.04
C ILE A 8 -6.26 -4.98 2.00
N LEU A 9 -7.50 -4.55 2.29
CA LEU A 9 -7.80 -3.12 2.40
C LEU A 9 -7.06 -2.47 3.57
N GLU A 10 -7.00 -3.14 4.72
CA GLU A 10 -6.23 -2.67 5.88
C GLU A 10 -4.75 -2.51 5.53
N ALA A 11 -4.16 -3.50 4.87
CA ALA A 11 -2.76 -3.42 4.41
C ALA A 11 -2.55 -2.24 3.43
N ILE A 12 -3.49 -1.99 2.50
CA ILE A 12 -3.42 -0.84 1.59
C ILE A 12 -3.41 0.49 2.37
N ASP A 13 -4.24 0.61 3.41
CA ASP A 13 -4.29 1.80 4.25
C ASP A 13 -2.97 2.00 5.02
N GLU A 14 -2.35 0.91 5.48
CA GLU A 14 -1.03 0.93 6.11
C GLU A 14 0.07 1.42 5.14
N GLU A 15 0.09 0.93 3.89
CA GLU A 15 1.03 1.39 2.87
C GLU A 15 0.88 2.89 2.59
N ILE A 16 -0.36 3.38 2.48
CA ILE A 16 -0.64 4.81 2.27
C ILE A 16 -0.20 5.63 3.48
N ALA A 17 -0.41 5.14 4.70
CA ALA A 17 0.03 5.79 5.92
C ALA A 17 1.57 5.86 6.00
N ALA A 18 2.27 4.79 5.60
CA ALA A 18 3.73 4.73 5.54
C ALA A 18 4.28 5.74 4.51
N GLN A 19 3.71 5.82 3.31
CA GLN A 19 4.07 6.83 2.30
C GLN A 19 4.00 8.25 2.88
N LYS A 20 2.88 8.61 3.53
CA LYS A 20 2.68 9.94 4.14
C LYS A 20 3.68 10.20 5.27
N LYS A 21 3.97 9.18 6.08
CA LYS A 21 4.94 9.26 7.18
C LYS A 21 6.35 9.54 6.64
N TYR A 22 6.81 8.80 5.63
CA TYR A 22 8.13 9.04 5.04
C TYR A 22 8.20 10.38 4.31
N GLN A 23 7.12 10.82 3.67
CA GLN A 23 7.07 12.15 3.06
C GLN A 23 7.22 13.27 4.10
N LYS A 24 6.61 13.11 5.28
CA LYS A 24 6.79 14.03 6.41
C LYS A 24 8.20 13.98 6.99
N LEU A 25 8.78 12.79 7.16
CA LEU A 25 10.14 12.65 7.68
C LEU A 25 11.18 13.25 6.72
N LYS A 26 11.01 13.04 5.42
CA LYS A 26 11.82 13.68 4.38
C LYS A 26 11.79 15.20 4.49
N SER A 27 10.62 15.80 4.73
CA SER A 27 10.51 17.27 4.85
C SER A 27 11.06 17.84 6.17
N GLN A 28 11.48 16.98 7.10
CA GLN A 28 11.99 17.37 8.42
C GLN A 28 13.50 17.17 8.58
N THR A 29 14.19 16.74 7.53
CA THR A 29 15.64 16.50 7.55
C THR A 29 16.32 17.27 6.43
N ASP A 30 17.49 17.83 6.71
CA ASP A 30 18.37 18.49 5.74
C ASP A 30 19.49 17.56 5.25
N ASP A 31 19.61 16.35 5.82
CA ASP A 31 20.59 15.35 5.41
C ASP A 31 20.18 14.71 4.07
N GLU A 32 21.01 14.92 3.04
CA GLU A 32 20.74 14.46 1.66
C GLU A 32 20.60 12.93 1.56
N MET A 33 21.37 12.18 2.35
CA MET A 33 21.32 10.72 2.34
C MET A 33 20.02 10.21 2.98
N ALA A 34 19.57 10.85 4.06
CA ALA A 34 18.29 10.57 4.69
C ALA A 34 17.12 10.91 3.75
N GLN A 35 17.19 12.04 3.04
CA GLN A 35 16.17 12.40 2.05
C GLN A 35 16.07 11.37 0.92
N ALA A 36 17.21 10.90 0.39
CA ALA A 36 17.25 9.87 -0.64
C ALA A 36 16.71 8.52 -0.13
N LEU A 37 17.00 8.15 1.11
CA LEU A 37 16.44 6.97 1.75
C LEU A 37 14.91 7.07 1.84
N PHE A 38 14.36 8.18 2.32
CA PHE A 38 12.91 8.35 2.42
C PHE A 38 12.24 8.35 1.05
N ASP A 39 12.87 8.89 0.01
CA ASP A 39 12.36 8.80 -1.37
C ASP A 39 12.26 7.35 -1.85
N GLN A 40 13.27 6.54 -1.57
CA GLN A 40 13.27 5.13 -1.91
C GLN A 40 12.15 4.38 -1.16
N LEU A 41 12.00 4.62 0.15
CA LEU A 41 10.92 4.04 0.94
C LEU A 41 9.54 4.43 0.40
N ILE A 42 9.30 5.71 0.08
CA ILE A 42 8.02 6.16 -0.52
C ILE A 42 7.75 5.44 -1.84
N LYS A 43 8.78 5.23 -2.66
CA LYS A 43 8.66 4.50 -3.93
C LYS A 43 8.31 3.02 -3.71
N ASP A 44 8.89 2.40 -2.69
CA ASP A 44 8.65 1.00 -2.36
C ASP A 44 7.21 0.80 -1.85
N GLU A 45 6.74 1.65 -0.92
CA GLU A 45 5.35 1.55 -0.41
C GLU A 45 4.31 1.84 -1.52
N LYS A 46 4.61 2.70 -2.50
CA LYS A 46 3.78 2.86 -3.71
C LYS A 46 3.80 1.61 -4.61
N GLY A 47 4.89 0.85 -4.59
CA GLY A 47 4.99 -0.45 -5.23
C GLY A 47 4.09 -1.47 -4.54
N HIS A 48 4.18 -1.56 -3.21
CA HIS A 48 3.37 -2.44 -2.37
C HIS A 48 1.87 -2.12 -2.51
N GLU A 49 1.48 -0.85 -2.42
CA GLU A 49 0.09 -0.42 -2.61
C GLU A 49 -0.47 -0.90 -3.95
N ARG A 50 0.26 -0.69 -5.06
CA ARG A 50 -0.18 -1.12 -6.39
C ARG A 50 -0.35 -2.64 -6.49
N LEU A 51 0.58 -3.39 -5.88
CA LEU A 51 0.49 -4.85 -5.85
C LEU A 51 -0.74 -5.31 -5.05
N LEU A 52 -0.95 -4.76 -3.85
CA LEU A 52 -2.09 -5.10 -3.00
C LEU A 52 -3.42 -4.78 -3.67
N ARG A 53 -3.55 -3.61 -4.31
CA ARG A 53 -4.75 -3.26 -5.10
C ARG A 53 -5.01 -4.26 -6.22
N SER A 54 -3.96 -4.66 -6.95
CA SER A 54 -4.11 -5.68 -8.00
C SER A 54 -4.56 -7.03 -7.44
N ARG A 55 -4.09 -7.43 -6.24
CA ARG A 55 -4.53 -8.68 -5.59
C ARG A 55 -5.95 -8.57 -5.04
N TYR A 56 -6.33 -7.42 -4.51
CA TYR A 56 -7.68 -7.16 -4.03
C TYR A 56 -8.71 -7.36 -5.15
N GLU A 57 -8.53 -6.69 -6.29
CA GLU A 57 -9.47 -6.81 -7.42
C GLU A 57 -9.55 -8.25 -7.92
N ALA A 58 -8.41 -8.92 -8.12
CA ALA A 58 -8.39 -10.31 -8.59
C ALA A 58 -9.13 -11.29 -7.65
N LEU A 59 -8.99 -11.10 -6.33
CA LEU A 59 -9.68 -11.94 -5.35
C LEU A 59 -11.16 -11.59 -5.23
N LYS A 60 -11.50 -10.30 -5.30
CA LYS A 60 -12.88 -9.82 -5.27
C LYS A 60 -13.66 -10.41 -6.44
N ASP A 61 -13.11 -10.32 -7.66
CA ASP A 61 -13.72 -10.89 -8.87
C ASP A 61 -13.95 -12.41 -8.70
N HIS A 62 -12.94 -13.13 -8.19
CA HIS A 62 -13.05 -14.57 -7.93
C HIS A 62 -14.16 -14.92 -6.93
N PHE A 63 -14.32 -14.13 -5.86
CA PHE A 63 -15.39 -14.36 -4.89
C PHE A 63 -16.78 -14.02 -5.45
N GLU A 64 -16.89 -12.97 -6.27
CA GLU A 64 -18.14 -12.61 -6.93
C GLU A 64 -18.58 -13.68 -7.94
N GLU A 65 -17.66 -14.21 -8.74
CA GLU A 65 -17.92 -15.33 -9.66
C GLU A 65 -18.41 -16.58 -8.90
N LYS A 66 -17.77 -16.93 -7.78
CA LYS A 66 -18.14 -18.09 -6.97
C LYS A 66 -19.50 -17.94 -6.29
N ASN A 67 -19.89 -16.73 -5.88
CA ASN A 67 -21.17 -16.50 -5.20
C ASN A 67 -22.37 -16.41 -6.15
N ASN A 68 -22.11 -16.22 -7.46
CA ASN A 68 -23.13 -16.13 -8.51
C ASN A 68 -23.31 -17.44 -9.31
N ALA A 69 -22.55 -18.48 -8.99
CA ALA A 69 -22.60 -19.81 -9.61
C ALA A 69 -23.33 -20.81 -8.69
#